data_AF-G4YQU1-F1
#
_entry.id   AF-G4YQU1-F1
#
_cell.length_a   1.000
_cell.length_b   1.000
_cell.length_c   1.000
_cell.angle_alpha   90.00
_cell.angle_beta   90.00
_cell.angle_gamma   90.00
#
_symmetry.space_group_name_H-M   'P 1'
#
loop_
_entity.id
_entity.type
_entity.pdbx_description
1 polymer ?
#
loop_
_entity_poly.entity_id
_entity_poly.type
_entity_poly.pdbx_seq_one_letter_code
_entity_poly.pdbx_strand_id
1 'polypeptide(L)' 'KFYCGNQTFRCHDVEWTCTCLFYSSHHLPCRHLMHLAREGHGFKLLPAMAIHDRWS' A
#
# COMPACT_ATOMS: atom_id res chain seq x y z
N LYS A 1 6.22 9.18 1.63
CA LYS A 1 5.03 9.95 1.20
C LYS A 1 4.93 9.80 -0.31
N PHE A 2 3.78 9.42 -0.84
CA PHE A 2 3.58 9.29 -2.29
C PHE A 2 2.73 10.44 -2.80
N TYR A 3 3.09 10.96 -3.97
CA TYR A 3 2.39 12.03 -4.66
C TYR A 3 1.64 11.44 -5.84
N CYS A 4 0.33 11.64 -5.90
CA CYS A 4 -0.47 11.34 -7.09
C CYS A 4 -1.40 12.54 -7.34
N GLY A 5 -1.10 13.31 -8.38
CA GLY A 5 -1.71 14.63 -8.60
C GLY A 5 -1.37 15.62 -7.48
N ASN A 6 -2.36 16.38 -7.02
CA ASN A 6 -2.23 17.35 -5.92
C ASN A 6 -2.44 16.74 -4.52
N GLN A 7 -2.56 15.42 -4.41
CA GLN A 7 -2.84 14.74 -3.15
C GLN A 7 -1.59 14.02 -2.64
N THR A 8 -1.35 14.17 -1.34
CA THR A 8 -0.29 13.44 -0.63
C THR A 8 -0.89 12.25 0.10
N PHE A 9 -0.32 11.07 -0.15
CA PHE A 9 -0.75 9.83 0.50
C PHE A 9 0.32 9.34 1.47
N ARG A 10 -0.13 8.91 2.64
CA ARG A 10 0.71 8.26 3.65
C ARG A 10 0.59 6.76 3.47
N CYS A 11 1.73 6.09 3.43
CA CYS A 11 1.82 4.63 3.47
C CYS A 11 2.58 4.24 4.73
N HIS A 12 2.12 3.18 5.39
CA HIS A 12 2.90 2.48 6.41
C HIS A 12 3.46 1.21 5.80
N ASP A 13 4.77 1.04 5.92
CA ASP A 13 5.54 -0.02 5.32
C ASP A 13 5.63 -1.28 6.19
N VAL A 14 5.36 -1.16 7.48
CA VAL A 14 5.24 -2.29 8.42
C VAL A 14 3.83 -2.90 8.35
N GLU A 15 2.80 -2.07 8.47
CA GLU A 15 1.40 -2.51 8.45
C GLU A 15 0.82 -2.65 7.03
N TRP A 16 1.57 -2.24 6.01
CA TRP A 16 1.13 -2.23 4.60
C TRP A 16 -0.20 -1.51 4.39
N THR A 17 -0.40 -0.37 5.06
CA THR A 17 -1.61 0.45 4.97
C THR A 17 -1.39 1.71 4.15
N CYS A 18 -2.43 2.22 3.48
CA CYS A 18 -2.35 3.46 2.70
C CYS A 18 -3.59 4.34 2.89
N THR A 19 -3.40 5.65 2.96
CA THR A 19 -4.52 6.61 3.07
C THR A 19 -5.15 6.99 1.72
N CYS A 20 -4.86 6.24 0.64
CA CYS A 20 -5.46 6.52 -0.65
C CYS A 20 -6.87 5.94 -0.75
N LEU A 21 -7.72 6.58 -1.58
CA LEU A 21 -9.12 6.17 -1.75
C LEU A 21 -9.27 4.69 -2.15
N PHE A 22 -8.36 4.16 -2.97
CA PHE A 22 -8.41 2.75 -3.34
C PHE A 22 -8.25 1.83 -2.12
N TYR A 23 -7.26 2.12 -1.27
CA TYR A 23 -7.05 1.32 -0.06
C TYR A 23 -8.21 1.52 0.92
N SER A 24 -8.65 2.75 1.18
CA SER A 24 -9.76 3.03 2.10
C SER A 24 -11.07 2.36 1.68
N SER A 25 -11.35 2.27 0.37
CA SER A 25 -12.58 1.64 -0.13
C SER A 25 -12.48 0.11 -0.19
N HIS A 26 -11.34 -0.42 -0.64
CA HIS A 26 -11.23 -1.85 -0.95
C HIS A 26 -10.47 -2.64 0.11
N HIS A 27 -9.62 -2.01 0.93
CA HIS A 27 -8.69 -2.67 1.85
C HIS A 27 -7.78 -3.68 1.12
N LEU A 28 -7.41 -3.35 -0.12
CA LEU A 28 -6.51 -4.13 -0.97
C LEU A 28 -5.22 -3.34 -1.22
N PRO A 29 -4.10 -4.02 -1.51
CA PRO A 29 -2.84 -3.36 -1.82
C PRO A 29 -2.98 -2.42 -3.03
N CYS A 30 -2.77 -1.13 -2.79
CA CYS A 30 -2.83 -0.12 -3.84
C CYS A 30 -1.48 -0.01 -4.58
N ARG A 31 -1.47 0.74 -5.69
CA ARG A 31 -0.24 1.02 -6.46
C ARG A 31 0.88 1.63 -5.60
N HIS A 32 0.53 2.45 -4.61
CA HIS A 32 1.52 3.05 -3.71
C HIS A 32 2.20 2.01 -2.82
N LEU A 33 1.44 1.04 -2.30
CA LEU A 33 1.98 -0.07 -1.51
C LEU A 33 2.83 -1.00 -2.37
N MET A 34 2.39 -1.30 -3.59
CA MET A 34 3.18 -2.07 -4.56
C MET A 34 4.51 -1.39 -4.87
N HIS A 35 4.49 -0.07 -5.09
CA HIS A 35 5.71 0.69 -5.34
C HIS A 35 6.60 0.75 -4.09
N LEU A 36 6.02 0.96 -2.91
CA LEU A 36 6.75 0.95 -1.64
C LEU A 36 7.41 -0.40 -1.37
N ALA A 37 6.72 -1.51 -1.66
CA ALA A 37 7.28 -2.85 -1.53
C ALA A 37 8.49 -3.04 -2.44
N ARG A 38 8.36 -2.62 -3.71
CA ARG A 38 9.41 -2.81 -4.71
C ARG A 38 10.62 -1.91 -4.50
N GLU A 39 10.38 -0.61 -4.34
CA GLU A 39 11.44 0.40 -4.28
C GLU A 39 11.94 0.66 -2.85
N GLY A 40 11.07 0.51 -1.85
CA GLY A 40 11.44 0.72 -0.44
C GLY A 40 12.07 -0.51 0.21
N HIS A 41 11.56 -1.71 -0.10
CA HIS A 41 11.96 -2.96 0.55
C HIS A 41 12.58 -3.99 -0.40
N GLY A 42 12.59 -3.75 -1.72
CA GLY A 42 13.12 -4.70 -2.69
C GLY A 42 12.27 -5.96 -2.88
N PHE A 43 11.04 -5.97 -2.38
CA PHE A 43 10.15 -7.12 -2.51
C PHE A 43 9.64 -7.29 -3.94
N LYS A 44 9.81 -8.50 -4.48
CA LYS A 44 9.29 -8.89 -5.80
C LYS A 44 7.80 -9.24 -5.76
N LEU A 45 7.32 -9.66 -4.59
CA LEU A 45 5.94 -9.98 -4.27
C LEU A 45 5.60 -9.38 -2.91
N LEU A 46 4.37 -8.90 -2.75
CA LEU A 46 3.91 -8.41 -1.45
C LEU A 46 3.86 -9.55 -0.43
N PRO A 47 4.25 -9.29 0.83
CA PRO A 47 4.09 -10.28 1.88
C PRO A 47 2.60 -10.51 2.17
N ALA A 48 2.25 -11.72 2.65
CA ALA A 48 0.86 -12.08 2.93
C ALA A 48 0.17 -11.10 3.91
N MET A 49 0.93 -10.54 4.86
CA MET A 49 0.46 -9.51 5.81
C MET A 49 -0.02 -8.21 5.13
N ALA A 50 0.29 -7.99 3.85
CA ALA A 50 -0.23 -6.85 3.09
C ALA A 50 -1.70 -7.05 2.65
N ILE A 51 -2.22 -8.28 2.75
CA ILE A 51 -3.62 -8.58 2.53
C ILE A 51 -4.35 -8.41 3.86
N HIS A 52 -5.32 -7.50 3.91
CA HIS A 52 -6.13 -7.28 5.08
C HIS A 52 -7.01 -8.51 5.36
N ASP A 53 -7.31 -8.80 6.64
CA ASP A 53 -8.18 -9.90 7.10
C ASP A 53 -9.50 -10.03 6.35
N ARG A 54 -10.06 -8.92 5.83
CA ARG A 54 -11.27 -8.92 5.01
C ARG A 54 -11.17 -9.86 3.80
N TRP A 55 -9.97 -10.05 3.29
CA TRP A 55 -9.64 -10.80 2.08
C TRP A 55 -8.69 -11.97 2.33
N SER A 56 -8.49 -12.35 3.60
CA SER A 56 -7.67 -13.50 3.98
C SER A 56 -8.44 -14.81 3.89
#